data_AF-A0A9D1H7F2-F1
#
_entry.id   AF-A0A9D1H7F2-F1
#
_cell.length_a   1.000
_cell.length_b   1.000
_cell.length_c   1.000
_cell.angle_alpha   90.00
_cell.angle_beta   90.00
_cell.angle_gamma   90.00
#
_symmetry.space_group_name_H-M   'P 1'
#
loop_
_entity.id
_entity.type
_entity.pdbx_description
1 polymer ?
#
loop_
_entity_poly.entity_id
_entity_poly.type
_entity_poly.pdbx_seq_one_letter_code
_entity_poly.pdbx_strand_id
1 'polypeptide(L)'
;MMGGKHIKQLPYHLLLTGKIGCGKSTALLSALGDLLKTAGGYRTVRLLNEKGTRRGFAHIVPASPEGVNGIWNPERKDIFLVPGEGMRSEVLLTRTIPMLEGKPRFFLLDEIGGKELLIPEFVHKLEQLFSGDIPCIGVLKSPDGSEGIRRWMREEDFRNAYNRFVGMLSENPGVKITDGSEPGGYREQILQWKKRNGVE
;
A
#
# COMPACT_ATOMS: atom_id res chain seq x y z
N MET A 1 8.48 30.18 33.61
CA MET A 1 8.82 29.09 32.67
C MET A 1 7.56 28.72 31.90
N MET A 2 7.42 29.19 30.66
CA MET A 2 6.29 28.78 29.81
C MET A 2 6.63 27.45 29.16
N GLY A 3 5.92 26.40 29.57
CA GLY A 3 5.96 25.10 28.92
C GLY A 3 5.42 25.27 27.49
N GLY A 4 6.33 25.24 26.51
CA GLY A 4 5.96 25.18 25.11
C GLY A 4 5.13 23.92 24.91
N LYS A 5 3.87 24.08 24.51
CA LYS A 5 3.07 22.98 23.97
C LYS A 5 3.89 22.41 22.81
N HIS A 6 4.46 21.22 22.98
CA HIS A 6 4.99 20.45 21.86
C HIS A 6 3.81 20.20 20.92
N ILE A 7 3.73 20.99 19.84
CA ILE A 7 2.86 20.68 18.72
C ILE A 7 3.43 19.37 18.17
N LYS A 8 2.78 18.25 18.50
CA LYS A 8 3.16 16.95 17.96
C LYS A 8 3.00 17.08 16.44
N GLN A 9 4.11 17.03 15.72
CA GLN A 9 4.09 17.11 14.27
C GLN A 9 3.26 15.93 13.77
N LEU A 10 2.22 16.20 12.98
CA LEU A 10 1.40 15.14 12.39
C LEU A 10 2.30 14.21 11.58
N PRO A 11 2.05 12.89 11.63
CA PRO A 11 2.83 11.94 10.85
C PRO A 11 2.75 12.29 9.37
N TYR A 12 3.85 12.06 8.68
CA TYR A 12 3.91 12.26 7.25
C TYR A 12 3.71 10.92 6.56
N HIS A 13 2.68 10.82 5.73
CA HIS A 13 2.36 9.62 4.95
C HIS A 13 2.89 9.78 3.52
N LEU A 14 3.40 8.70 2.93
CA LEU A 14 3.95 8.70 1.57
C LEU A 14 3.32 7.60 0.72
N LEU A 15 2.71 7.98 -0.40
CA LEU A 15 2.20 7.04 -1.38
C LEU A 15 2.90 7.24 -2.72
N LEU A 16 3.54 6.19 -3.21
CA LEU A 16 4.16 6.18 -4.53
C LEU A 16 3.11 5.81 -5.58
N THR A 17 3.01 6.58 -6.65
CA THR A 17 2.12 6.30 -7.80
C THR A 17 2.91 6.28 -9.11
N GLY A 18 2.28 5.80 -10.18
CA GLY A 18 2.87 5.76 -11.53
C GLY A 18 2.69 4.41 -12.22
N LYS A 19 3.22 4.29 -13.44
CA LYS A 19 3.00 3.13 -14.33
C LYS A 19 3.37 1.78 -13.70
N ILE A 20 2.66 0.70 -14.04
CA ILE A 20 3.11 -0.65 -13.65
C ILE A 20 4.53 -0.89 -14.17
N GLY A 21 5.35 -1.57 -13.37
CA GLY A 21 6.71 -1.94 -13.76
C GLY A 21 7.75 -0.83 -13.60
N CYS A 22 7.39 0.39 -13.16
CA CYS A 22 8.37 1.46 -12.93
C CYS A 22 9.20 1.32 -11.63
N GLY A 23 9.16 0.15 -10.97
CA GLY A 23 10.03 -0.16 -9.83
C GLY A 23 9.60 0.36 -8.45
N LYS A 24 8.36 0.84 -8.28
CA LYS A 24 7.87 1.37 -6.98
C LYS A 24 8.05 0.43 -5.80
N SER A 25 7.47 -0.77 -5.88
CA SER A 25 7.57 -1.76 -4.80
C SER A 25 9.03 -2.20 -4.60
N THR A 26 9.81 -2.36 -5.67
CA THR A 26 11.26 -2.63 -5.57
C THR A 26 12.01 -1.52 -4.82
N ALA A 27 11.73 -0.25 -5.12
CA ALA A 27 12.33 0.89 -4.45
C ALA A 27 11.95 0.94 -2.96
N LEU A 28 10.68 0.67 -2.62
CA LEU A 28 10.23 0.56 -1.23
C LEU A 28 11.00 -0.52 -0.47
N LEU A 29 11.08 -1.73 -1.00
CA LEU A 29 11.75 -2.84 -0.33
C LEU A 29 13.24 -2.58 -0.15
N SER A 30 13.90 -2.05 -1.18
CA SER A 30 15.32 -1.74 -1.12
C SER A 30 15.63 -0.62 -0.13
N ALA A 31 14.83 0.46 -0.10
CA ALA A 31 15.09 1.62 0.74
C ALA A 31 14.69 1.40 2.22
N LEU A 32 13.67 0.59 2.48
CA LEU A 32 13.24 0.24 3.83
C LEU A 32 14.14 -0.85 4.45
N GLY A 33 14.54 -1.85 3.66
CA GLY A 33 15.47 -2.90 4.13
C GLY A 33 15.02 -3.54 5.44
N ASP A 34 15.91 -3.58 6.43
CA ASP A 34 15.62 -4.19 7.74
C ASP A 34 14.49 -3.51 8.52
N LEU A 35 14.12 -2.26 8.19
CA LEU A 35 13.00 -1.57 8.85
C LEU A 35 11.67 -2.27 8.62
N LEU A 36 11.56 -3.10 7.58
CA LEU A 36 10.39 -3.94 7.32
C LEU A 36 10.05 -4.87 8.50
N LYS A 37 11.04 -5.23 9.34
CA LYS A 37 10.84 -6.01 10.57
C LYS A 37 10.06 -5.26 11.65
N THR A 38 10.02 -3.93 11.56
CA THR A 38 9.33 -3.03 12.52
C THR A 38 8.02 -2.48 11.96
N ALA A 39 7.68 -2.84 10.72
CA ALA A 39 6.49 -2.39 10.02
C ALA A 39 5.29 -3.29 10.32
N GLY A 40 4.14 -2.68 10.54
CA GLY A 40 2.86 -3.33 10.31
C GLY A 40 2.45 -3.17 8.85
N GLY A 41 1.28 -3.68 8.49
CA GLY A 41 0.76 -3.56 7.14
C GLY A 41 1.02 -4.78 6.29
N TYR A 42 1.02 -4.62 4.98
CA TYR A 42 1.18 -5.72 4.04
C TYR A 42 1.97 -5.32 2.80
N ARG A 43 2.53 -6.35 2.15
CA ARG A 43 3.10 -6.30 0.82
C ARG A 43 2.25 -7.09 -0.15
N THR A 44 2.17 -6.64 -1.40
CA THR A 44 1.50 -7.37 -2.46
C THR A 44 2.53 -8.18 -3.24
N VAL A 45 2.30 -9.50 -3.35
CA VAL A 45 3.17 -10.39 -4.14
C VAL A 45 2.43 -10.97 -5.32
N ARG A 46 3.09 -10.95 -6.48
CA ARG A 46 2.62 -11.58 -7.72
C ARG A 46 2.97 -13.06 -7.68
N LEU A 47 1.96 -13.92 -7.67
CA LEU A 47 2.16 -15.36 -7.66
C LEU A 47 2.31 -15.88 -9.08
N LEU A 48 3.45 -16.48 -9.39
CA LEU A 48 3.82 -16.96 -10.72
C LEU A 48 3.83 -18.50 -10.75
N ASN A 49 3.35 -19.11 -11.83
CA ASN A 49 3.57 -20.54 -12.05
C ASN A 49 5.01 -20.82 -12.54
N GLU A 50 5.34 -22.10 -12.75
CA GLU A 50 6.65 -22.56 -13.23
C GLU A 50 7.08 -21.92 -14.57
N LYS A 51 6.11 -21.49 -15.39
CA LYS A 51 6.34 -20.81 -16.67
C LYS A 51 6.49 -19.28 -16.53
N GLY A 52 6.56 -18.76 -15.31
CA GLY A 52 6.63 -17.31 -15.02
C GLY A 52 5.33 -16.56 -15.26
N THR A 53 4.22 -17.24 -15.53
CA THR A 53 2.92 -16.62 -15.77
C THR A 53 2.26 -16.26 -14.44
N ARG A 54 1.82 -15.00 -14.28
CA ARG A 54 1.08 -14.54 -13.10
C ARG A 54 -0.28 -15.23 -13.00
N ARG A 55 -0.50 -15.95 -11.90
CA ARG A 55 -1.72 -16.67 -11.57
C ARG A 55 -2.57 -16.00 -10.48
N GLY A 56 -1.98 -15.14 -9.66
CA GLY A 56 -2.73 -14.43 -8.63
C GLY A 56 -1.91 -13.41 -7.88
N PHE A 57 -2.52 -12.86 -6.85
CA PHE A 57 -1.90 -11.94 -5.90
C PHE A 57 -2.20 -12.37 -4.47
N ALA A 58 -1.21 -12.19 -3.61
CA ALA A 58 -1.32 -12.43 -2.19
C ALA A 58 -0.87 -11.22 -1.38
N HIS A 59 -1.43 -11.07 -0.18
CA HIS A 59 -0.94 -10.12 0.83
C HIS A 59 -0.12 -10.86 1.87
N ILE A 60 1.13 -10.43 2.04
CA ILE A 60 2.05 -10.99 3.03
C ILE A 60 2.51 -9.90 3.99
N VAL A 61 2.99 -10.30 5.16
CA VAL A 61 3.56 -9.37 6.13
C VAL A 61 4.82 -8.68 5.57
N PRO A 62 5.14 -7.43 5.97
CA PRO A 62 6.23 -6.66 5.39
C PRO A 62 7.60 -7.34 5.49
N ALA A 63 7.85 -7.98 6.64
CA ALA A 63 9.09 -8.66 6.97
C ALA A 63 9.30 -10.01 6.24
N SER A 64 8.34 -10.46 5.42
CA SER A 64 8.49 -11.70 4.68
C SER A 64 9.73 -11.68 3.78
N PRO A 65 10.52 -12.76 3.74
CA PRO A 65 11.70 -12.86 2.87
C PRO A 65 11.32 -13.01 1.39
N GLU A 66 10.04 -13.28 1.08
CA GLU A 66 9.55 -13.37 -0.29
C GLU A 66 9.76 -12.03 -1.02
N GLY A 67 10.15 -12.10 -2.29
CA GLY A 67 10.37 -10.91 -3.13
C GLY A 67 9.06 -10.27 -3.61
N VAL A 68 9.12 -9.53 -4.72
CA VAL A 68 7.90 -9.01 -5.38
C VAL A 68 7.14 -10.09 -6.16
N ASN A 69 7.81 -11.21 -6.45
CA ASN A 69 7.26 -12.39 -7.10
C ASN A 69 7.35 -13.59 -6.16
N GLY A 70 6.28 -14.37 -6.11
CA GLY A 70 6.12 -15.57 -5.31
C GLY A 70 5.73 -16.77 -6.15
N ILE A 71 5.79 -17.96 -5.56
CA ILE A 71 5.39 -19.20 -6.24
C ILE A 71 3.88 -19.38 -6.12
N TRP A 72 3.22 -19.62 -7.25
CA TRP A 72 1.81 -19.99 -7.29
C TRP A 72 1.60 -21.34 -6.62
N ASN A 73 0.76 -21.33 -5.58
CA ASN A 73 0.23 -22.52 -4.94
C ASN A 73 -1.23 -22.21 -4.57
N PRO A 74 -2.23 -22.91 -5.15
CA PRO A 74 -3.64 -22.63 -4.88
C PRO A 74 -4.04 -22.83 -3.41
N GLU A 75 -3.28 -23.61 -2.63
CA GLU A 75 -3.51 -23.83 -1.19
C GLU A 75 -3.09 -22.67 -0.31
N ARG A 76 -2.46 -21.63 -0.89
CA ARG A 76 -2.10 -20.42 -0.16
C ARG A 76 -3.34 -19.69 0.34
N LYS A 77 -3.44 -19.56 1.66
CA LYS A 77 -4.54 -18.87 2.34
C LYS A 77 -4.48 -17.34 2.25
N ASP A 78 -3.38 -16.79 1.76
CA ASP A 78 -3.14 -15.34 1.62
C ASP A 78 -3.45 -14.82 0.20
N ILE A 79 -3.92 -15.67 -0.71
CA ILE A 79 -4.36 -15.27 -2.05
C ILE A 79 -5.66 -14.47 -1.94
N PHE A 80 -5.63 -13.19 -2.29
CA PHE A 80 -6.81 -12.33 -2.28
C PHE A 80 -7.38 -12.05 -3.68
N LEU A 81 -6.63 -12.31 -4.75
CA LEU A 81 -7.09 -12.05 -6.12
C LEU A 81 -6.55 -13.08 -7.10
N VAL A 82 -7.45 -13.71 -7.85
CA VAL A 82 -7.11 -14.60 -8.97
C VAL A 82 -7.77 -14.07 -10.24
N PRO A 83 -7.00 -13.69 -11.28
CA PRO A 83 -7.57 -13.23 -12.54
C PRO A 83 -8.52 -14.27 -13.14
N GLY A 84 -9.73 -13.85 -13.50
CA GLY A 84 -10.78 -14.73 -14.02
C GLY A 84 -11.71 -15.31 -12.94
N GLU A 85 -11.23 -15.50 -11.71
CA GLU A 85 -12.06 -15.96 -10.57
C GLU A 85 -12.55 -14.79 -9.71
N GLY A 86 -11.81 -13.68 -9.68
CA GLY A 86 -12.18 -12.48 -8.93
C GLY A 86 -11.44 -12.32 -7.60
N MET A 87 -11.90 -11.35 -6.82
CA MET A 87 -11.33 -10.99 -5.52
C MET A 87 -11.97 -11.82 -4.41
N ARG A 88 -11.16 -12.29 -3.47
CA ARG A 88 -11.56 -13.04 -2.28
C ARG A 88 -11.63 -12.09 -1.10
N SER A 89 -12.74 -11.36 -0.97
CA SER A 89 -12.94 -10.34 0.09
C SER A 89 -12.71 -10.90 1.50
N GLU A 90 -13.08 -12.16 1.74
CA GLU A 90 -12.85 -12.84 3.02
C GLU A 90 -11.38 -12.88 3.44
N VAL A 91 -10.45 -13.03 2.49
CA VAL A 91 -9.01 -13.01 2.78
C VAL A 91 -8.55 -11.61 3.20
N LEU A 92 -9.12 -10.57 2.60
CA LEU A 92 -8.86 -9.19 2.99
C LEU A 92 -9.37 -8.91 4.41
N LEU A 93 -10.59 -9.36 4.72
CA LEU A 93 -11.22 -9.18 6.03
C LEU A 93 -10.51 -9.96 7.13
N THR A 94 -10.24 -11.25 6.92
CA THR A 94 -9.73 -12.15 7.96
C THR A 94 -8.22 -12.23 8.06
N ARG A 95 -7.49 -11.76 7.03
CA ARG A 95 -6.01 -11.83 7.02
C ARG A 95 -5.36 -10.48 6.80
N THR A 96 -5.82 -9.67 5.85
CA THR A 96 -5.17 -8.37 5.58
C THR A 96 -5.49 -7.32 6.63
N ILE A 97 -6.75 -7.11 7.01
CA ILE A 97 -7.13 -6.13 8.04
C ILE A 97 -6.39 -6.39 9.37
N PRO A 98 -6.26 -7.64 9.87
CA PRO A 98 -5.45 -7.91 11.05
C PRO A 98 -3.98 -7.48 10.95
N MET A 99 -3.39 -7.44 9.75
CA MET A 99 -2.03 -6.92 9.55
C MET A 99 -1.95 -5.39 9.71
N LEU A 100 -3.09 -4.69 9.66
CA LEU A 100 -3.22 -3.24 9.84
C LEU A 100 -3.45 -2.85 11.31
N GLU A 101 -3.34 -3.79 12.24
CA GLU A 101 -3.51 -3.56 13.67
C GLU A 101 -2.19 -3.32 14.42
N GLY A 102 -2.30 -2.85 15.67
CA GLY A 102 -1.17 -2.65 16.57
C GLY A 102 -0.56 -1.25 16.48
N LYS A 103 0.67 -1.12 17.00
CA LYS A 103 1.41 0.14 17.07
C LYS A 103 2.83 -0.02 16.52
N PRO A 104 3.00 -0.37 15.24
CA PRO A 104 4.32 -0.49 14.63
C PRO A 104 5.01 0.87 14.52
N ARG A 105 6.29 0.88 14.12
CA ARG A 105 6.97 2.17 13.80
C ARG A 105 6.32 2.87 12.60
N PHE A 106 5.77 2.09 11.67
CA PHE A 106 5.03 2.57 10.51
C PHE A 106 4.17 1.44 9.90
N PHE A 107 3.22 1.81 9.03
CA PHE A 107 2.49 0.86 8.19
C PHE A 107 3.02 0.87 6.75
N LEU A 108 3.24 -0.32 6.19
CA LEU A 108 3.48 -0.50 4.76
C LEU A 108 2.18 -0.92 4.07
N LEU A 109 1.74 -0.17 3.05
CA LEU A 109 0.50 -0.40 2.31
C LEU A 109 0.81 -0.55 0.81
N ASP A 110 1.32 -1.71 0.41
CA ASP A 110 1.75 -1.92 -0.97
C ASP A 110 0.57 -2.24 -1.91
N GLU A 111 0.47 -1.48 -2.99
CA GLU A 111 -0.54 -1.60 -4.03
C GLU A 111 -2.00 -1.39 -3.53
N ILE A 112 -2.28 -0.34 -2.76
CA ILE A 112 -3.66 0.10 -2.45
C ILE A 112 -4.34 0.79 -3.64
N GLY A 113 -5.68 0.79 -3.69
CA GLY A 113 -6.47 1.47 -4.73
C GLY A 113 -7.06 0.55 -5.80
N GLY A 114 -7.15 -0.74 -5.53
CA GLY A 114 -7.88 -1.73 -6.34
C GLY A 114 -9.27 -2.03 -5.78
N LYS A 115 -9.84 -3.18 -6.17
CA LYS A 115 -11.21 -3.59 -5.78
C LYS A 115 -11.43 -3.69 -4.27
N GLU A 116 -10.37 -3.71 -3.45
CA GLU A 116 -10.49 -3.61 -2.00
C GLU A 116 -11.22 -2.33 -1.54
N LEU A 117 -11.26 -1.28 -2.38
CA LEU A 117 -12.02 -0.06 -2.10
C LEU A 117 -13.55 -0.26 -2.15
N LEU A 118 -14.03 -1.40 -2.65
CA LEU A 118 -15.44 -1.77 -2.60
C LEU A 118 -15.83 -2.48 -1.29
N ILE A 119 -14.86 -2.73 -0.39
CA ILE A 119 -15.09 -3.38 0.90
C ILE A 119 -15.10 -2.30 1.99
N PRO A 120 -16.28 -1.97 2.58
CA PRO A 120 -16.41 -0.88 3.53
C PRO A 120 -15.47 -0.99 4.73
N GLU A 121 -15.28 -2.19 5.28
CA GLU A 121 -14.41 -2.45 6.43
C GLU A 121 -12.95 -2.18 6.09
N PHE A 122 -12.53 -2.51 4.88
CA PHE A 122 -11.17 -2.26 4.41
C PHE A 122 -10.93 -0.76 4.23
N VAL A 123 -11.87 -0.06 3.59
CA VAL A 123 -11.80 1.40 3.42
C VAL A 123 -11.77 2.10 4.76
N HIS A 124 -12.67 1.73 5.69
CA HIS A 124 -12.70 2.30 7.03
C HIS A 124 -11.36 2.12 7.75
N LYS A 125 -10.71 0.96 7.59
CA LYS A 125 -9.38 0.74 8.16
C LYS A 125 -8.33 1.65 7.53
N LEU A 126 -8.34 1.84 6.21
CA LEU A 126 -7.44 2.77 5.54
C LEU A 126 -7.67 4.23 6.01
N GLU A 127 -8.92 4.66 6.12
CA GLU A 127 -9.28 5.98 6.66
C GLU A 127 -8.66 6.20 8.04
N GLN A 128 -8.82 5.23 8.95
CA GLN A 128 -8.22 5.29 10.29
C GLN A 128 -6.69 5.40 10.26
N LEU A 129 -6.02 4.68 9.36
CA LEU A 129 -4.57 4.71 9.24
C LEU A 129 -4.07 6.08 8.76
N PHE A 130 -4.70 6.68 7.75
CA PHE A 130 -4.30 7.99 7.22
C PHE A 130 -4.73 9.18 8.09
N SER A 131 -5.71 8.99 8.99
CA SER A 131 -6.04 9.98 10.03
C SER A 131 -5.27 9.76 11.34
N GLY A 132 -4.55 8.65 11.46
CA GLY A 132 -3.91 8.21 12.70
C GLY A 132 -2.53 8.81 12.92
N ASP A 133 -1.94 8.50 14.08
CA ASP A 133 -0.63 9.00 14.53
C ASP A 133 0.57 8.18 14.02
N ILE A 134 0.33 7.09 13.29
CA ILE A 134 1.38 6.18 12.80
C ILE A 134 1.62 6.46 11.32
N PRO A 135 2.87 6.76 10.91
CA PRO A 135 3.16 7.10 9.53
C PRO A 135 2.90 5.90 8.62
N CYS A 136 2.36 6.18 7.44
CA CYS A 136 2.07 5.18 6.42
C CYS A 136 2.97 5.41 5.22
N ILE A 137 3.48 4.33 4.63
CA ILE A 137 4.19 4.36 3.35
C ILE A 137 3.64 3.27 2.44
N GLY A 138 3.52 3.51 1.14
CA GLY A 138 2.91 2.52 0.27
C GLY A 138 2.92 2.86 -1.21
N VAL A 139 2.19 2.06 -1.98
CA VAL A 139 1.98 2.28 -3.41
C VAL A 139 0.49 2.48 -3.67
N LEU A 140 0.14 3.61 -4.27
CA LEU A 140 -1.20 3.86 -4.78
C LEU A 140 -1.28 3.41 -6.24
N LYS A 141 -2.23 2.52 -6.55
CA LYS A 141 -2.53 2.09 -7.91
C LYS A 141 -3.13 3.26 -8.68
N SER A 142 -2.51 3.65 -9.78
CA SER A 142 -3.05 4.67 -10.69
C SER A 142 -3.83 4.03 -11.86
N PRO A 143 -4.96 4.62 -12.27
CA PRO A 143 -5.66 4.27 -13.51
C PRO A 143 -4.76 4.30 -14.75
N ASP A 144 -3.86 5.27 -14.85
CA ASP A 144 -2.97 5.39 -16.01
C ASP A 144 -1.91 4.28 -16.03
N GLY A 145 -1.67 3.63 -14.88
CA GLY A 145 -0.64 2.63 -14.72
C GLY A 145 -1.07 1.18 -14.93
N SER A 146 -2.37 0.86 -14.92
CA SER A 146 -2.85 -0.53 -14.90
C SER A 146 -4.09 -0.76 -15.76
N GLU A 147 -4.01 -1.70 -16.71
CA GLU A 147 -5.18 -2.10 -17.51
C GLU A 147 -6.34 -2.63 -16.66
N GLY A 148 -6.03 -3.36 -15.57
CA GLY A 148 -7.05 -3.84 -14.64
C GLY A 148 -7.79 -2.69 -13.97
N ILE A 149 -7.06 -1.66 -13.51
CA ILE A 149 -7.68 -0.48 -12.90
C ILE A 149 -8.46 0.31 -13.95
N ARG A 150 -7.93 0.51 -15.17
CA ARG A 150 -8.67 1.17 -16.26
C ARG A 150 -9.99 0.48 -16.57
N ARG A 151 -10.00 -0.85 -16.55
CA ARG A 151 -11.22 -1.62 -16.74
C ARG A 151 -12.22 -1.36 -15.61
N TRP A 152 -11.77 -1.44 -14.35
CA TRP A 152 -12.66 -1.21 -13.20
C TRP A 152 -13.14 0.24 -13.11
N MET A 153 -12.36 1.22 -13.58
CA MET A 153 -12.79 2.63 -13.64
C MET A 153 -13.99 2.86 -14.57
N ARG A 154 -14.37 1.88 -15.40
CA ARG A 154 -15.62 1.91 -16.18
C ARG A 154 -16.83 1.43 -15.38
N GLU A 155 -16.61 0.73 -14.26
CA GLU A 155 -17.64 0.34 -13.30
C GLU A 155 -17.92 1.54 -12.40
N GLU A 156 -19.17 2.01 -12.35
CA GLU A 156 -19.54 3.25 -11.64
C GLU A 156 -19.21 3.18 -10.15
N ASP A 157 -19.56 2.09 -9.48
CA ASP A 157 -19.30 1.88 -8.05
C ASP A 157 -17.81 1.96 -7.73
N PHE A 158 -16.96 1.32 -8.55
CA PHE A 158 -15.52 1.35 -8.35
C PHE A 158 -14.96 2.75 -8.59
N ARG A 159 -15.38 3.42 -9.66
CA ARG A 159 -14.94 4.78 -9.97
C ARG A 159 -15.28 5.75 -8.85
N ASN A 160 -16.49 5.65 -8.29
CA ASN A 160 -16.94 6.49 -7.18
C ASN A 160 -16.14 6.19 -5.90
N ALA A 161 -15.94 4.91 -5.57
CA ALA A 161 -15.13 4.50 -4.42
C ALA A 161 -13.67 4.98 -4.54
N TYR A 162 -13.06 4.80 -5.71
CA TYR A 162 -11.70 5.24 -6.00
C TYR A 162 -11.55 6.76 -5.90
N ASN A 163 -12.45 7.52 -6.53
CA ASN A 163 -12.40 8.99 -6.49
C ASN A 163 -12.60 9.52 -5.07
N ARG A 164 -13.51 8.93 -4.28
CA ARG A 164 -13.70 9.30 -2.88
C ARG A 164 -12.45 9.06 -2.06
N PHE A 165 -11.83 7.88 -2.21
CA PHE A 165 -10.62 7.53 -1.48
C PHE A 165 -9.43 8.43 -1.85
N VAL A 166 -9.21 8.68 -3.14
CA VAL A 166 -8.15 9.59 -3.60
C VAL A 166 -8.42 11.04 -3.19
N GLY A 167 -9.67 11.49 -3.21
CA GLY A 167 -10.07 12.79 -2.70
C GLY A 167 -9.68 12.97 -1.23
N MET A 168 -10.06 12.02 -0.37
CA MET A 168 -9.68 12.00 1.04
C MET A 168 -8.15 12.05 1.25
N LEU A 169 -7.39 11.27 0.47
CA LEU A 169 -5.92 11.31 0.54
C LEU A 169 -5.36 12.66 0.12
N SER A 170 -5.94 13.30 -0.90
CA SER A 170 -5.45 14.56 -1.47
C SER A 170 -5.80 15.76 -0.61
N GLU A 171 -6.90 15.68 0.15
CA GLU A 171 -7.34 16.70 1.11
C GLU A 171 -6.57 16.62 2.44
N ASN A 172 -5.88 15.50 2.71
CA ASN A 172 -5.10 15.31 3.92
C ASN A 172 -3.68 15.93 3.77
N PRO A 173 -3.36 17.03 4.48
CA PRO A 173 -2.06 17.70 4.35
C PRO A 173 -0.87 16.86 4.86
N GLY A 174 -1.14 15.80 5.62
CA GLY A 174 -0.14 14.83 6.07
C GLY A 174 0.25 13.81 4.99
N VAL A 175 -0.50 13.70 3.90
CA VAL A 175 -0.26 12.71 2.83
C VAL A 175 0.46 13.37 1.65
N LYS A 176 1.58 12.78 1.23
CA LYS A 176 2.18 13.05 -0.09
C LYS A 176 1.94 11.88 -1.02
N ILE A 177 1.29 12.14 -2.14
CA ILE A 177 1.27 11.24 -3.30
C ILE A 177 2.33 11.73 -4.27
N THR A 178 3.25 10.85 -4.67
CA THR A 178 4.34 11.21 -5.58
C THR A 178 4.51 10.17 -6.67
N ASP A 179 4.80 10.63 -7.88
CA ASP A 179 5.30 9.75 -8.93
C ASP A 179 6.84 9.76 -8.96
N GLY A 180 7.41 9.02 -9.90
CA GLY A 180 8.87 8.91 -10.06
C GLY A 180 9.53 10.10 -10.77
N SER A 181 8.77 11.16 -11.09
CA SER A 181 9.30 12.34 -11.77
C SER A 181 9.93 13.35 -10.81
N GLU A 182 9.67 13.24 -9.51
CA GLU A 182 10.31 14.08 -8.50
C GLU A 182 11.85 13.94 -8.51
N PRO A 183 12.58 15.01 -8.17
CA PRO A 183 14.03 14.95 -8.02
C PRO A 183 14.49 13.79 -7.12
N GLY A 184 15.46 13.01 -7.60
CA GLY A 184 15.98 11.83 -6.91
C GLY A 184 15.10 10.57 -6.98
N GLY A 185 13.93 10.67 -7.64
CA GLY A 185 12.99 9.56 -7.86
C GLY A 185 12.45 8.96 -6.55
N TYR A 186 11.83 7.77 -6.65
CA TYR A 186 11.18 7.13 -5.50
C TYR A 186 12.12 6.95 -4.29
N ARG A 187 13.39 6.59 -4.53
CA ARG A 187 14.34 6.31 -3.44
C ARG A 187 14.56 7.53 -2.56
N GLU A 188 14.77 8.69 -3.14
CA GLU A 188 14.98 9.93 -2.40
C GLU A 188 13.73 10.32 -1.60
N GLN A 189 12.54 10.17 -2.19
CA GLN A 189 11.27 10.43 -1.49
C GLN A 189 11.09 9.53 -0.27
N ILE A 190 11.47 8.25 -0.37
CA ILE A 190 11.43 7.31 0.76
C ILE A 190 12.42 7.73 1.86
N LEU A 191 13.64 8.14 1.50
CA LEU A 191 14.64 8.61 2.48
C LEU A 191 14.18 9.88 3.21
N GLN A 192 13.58 10.83 2.50
CA GLN A 192 13.01 12.02 3.11
C GLN A 192 11.86 11.70 4.06
N TRP A 193 11.00 10.75 3.67
CA TRP A 193 9.93 10.25 4.52
C TRP A 193 10.47 9.59 5.81
N LYS A 194 11.54 8.78 5.71
CA LYS A 194 12.18 8.17 6.89
C LYS A 194 12.67 9.24 7.87
N LYS A 195 13.43 10.21 7.36
CA LYS A 195 13.97 11.32 8.15
C LYS A 195 12.87 12.14 8.83
N ARG A 196 11.83 12.51 8.08
CA ARG A 196 10.72 13.34 8.60
C ARG A 196 9.92 12.64 9.69
N ASN A 197 9.80 11.32 9.63
CA ASN A 197 9.06 10.54 10.62
C ASN A 197 9.95 9.94 11.73
N GLY A 198 11.26 10.18 11.72
CA GLY A 198 12.19 9.55 12.68
C GLY A 198 12.21 8.03 12.59
N VAL A 199 12.03 7.48 11.38
CA VAL A 199 12.05 6.04 11.06
C VAL A 199 13.37 5.68 10.39
N GLU A 200 14.46 6.02 11.08
CA GLU A 200 15.82 5.57 10.74
C GLU A 200 16.24 4.43 11.67
#